data_AF-A0A949LZX0-F1
#
_entry.id   AF-A0A949LZX0-F1
#
_cell.length_a   1.000
_cell.length_b   1.000
_cell.length_c   1.000
_cell.angle_alpha   90.00
_cell.angle_beta   90.00
_cell.angle_gamma   90.00
#
_symmetry.space_group_name_H-M   'P 1'
#
loop_
_entity.id
_entity.type
_entity.pdbx_description
1 polymer ?
#
loop_
_entity_poly.entity_id
_entity_poly.type
_entity_poly.pdbx_seq_one_letter_code
_entity_poly.pdbx_strand_id
1 'polypeptide(L)'
;TMAGHAQAAKLRLTDGLPRTPGVYLFRSATGDILYVGKATNLRARVRSYFSGDERRKVGALLRETTRIDHVEHAHPLAAAVHEVRLIHEHNPPYNRQAKDWSRYVYVRLTLHETFPRLSIVRDIGREGDLHLGPLPSRRTAQRVIDAIHTSVPLRRCASRVSARSPRDAACTAAQLGVSMCPCTGAVDPADYAPVVERTVRGLTTEPDLLLAPLADRLRVLAAEERFEEAADVRDRADALSSALRRQRRFDRLRRADHLRIALPDGSGAELRAGRLVRAWGPGDPQSGATSLPFGDHVDRLEIPAPPERLRSGSDVQSAMPPLGRELADEFSCVAAWLDRNAEDLTITHCEGELSSVLPAVRSFSPRRTPVLSPARDH
;
A
#
# COMPACT_ATOMS: atom_id res chain seq x y z
N THR A 1 -5.19 -21.04 -31.79
CA THR A 1 -3.93 -21.28 -32.56
C THR A 1 -3.24 -19.94 -32.82
N MET A 2 -1.92 -19.83 -32.56
CA MET A 2 -1.17 -18.56 -32.73
C MET A 2 -1.23 -17.99 -34.17
N ALA A 3 -1.44 -18.86 -35.16
CA ALA A 3 -1.55 -18.51 -36.58
C ALA A 3 -2.81 -17.70 -36.95
N GLY A 4 -3.84 -17.68 -36.08
CA GLY A 4 -5.10 -16.96 -36.34
C GLY A 4 -5.18 -15.53 -35.76
N HIS A 5 -4.13 -15.05 -35.08
CA HIS A 5 -4.17 -13.73 -34.46
C HIS A 5 -3.95 -12.61 -35.50
N ALA A 6 -4.78 -11.57 -35.48
CA ALA A 6 -4.70 -10.45 -36.43
C ALA A 6 -3.34 -9.71 -36.46
N GLN A 7 -2.48 -9.96 -35.48
CA GLN A 7 -1.12 -9.41 -35.38
C GLN A 7 -0.04 -10.51 -35.37
N ALA A 8 -0.32 -11.72 -35.89
CA ALA A 8 0.61 -12.86 -35.88
C ALA A 8 1.94 -12.57 -36.59
N ALA A 9 1.96 -11.73 -37.62
CA ALA A 9 3.20 -11.29 -38.28
C ALA A 9 4.17 -10.57 -37.32
N LYS A 10 3.66 -9.95 -36.24
CA LYS A 10 4.49 -9.30 -35.21
C LYS A 10 5.05 -10.28 -34.19
N LEU A 11 4.72 -11.58 -34.26
CA LEU A 11 5.33 -12.61 -33.40
C LEU A 11 6.85 -12.68 -33.56
N ARG A 12 7.36 -12.32 -34.75
CA ARG A 12 8.80 -12.20 -35.03
C ARG A 12 9.53 -11.22 -34.10
N LEU A 13 8.82 -10.24 -33.53
CA LEU A 13 9.38 -9.31 -32.54
C LEU A 13 9.78 -10.02 -31.23
N THR A 14 9.37 -11.28 -31.04
CA THR A 14 9.64 -12.07 -29.83
C THR A 14 10.81 -13.03 -29.96
N ASP A 15 11.37 -13.22 -31.16
CA ASP A 15 12.32 -14.32 -31.41
C ASP A 15 13.69 -14.10 -30.75
N GLY A 16 14.12 -12.85 -30.63
CA GLY A 16 15.34 -12.45 -29.93
C GLY A 16 15.19 -12.26 -28.42
N LEU A 17 14.01 -12.52 -27.84
CA LEU A 17 13.82 -12.35 -26.40
C LEU A 17 14.44 -13.52 -25.61
N PRO A 18 15.16 -13.24 -24.52
CA PRO A 18 15.76 -14.27 -23.69
C PRO A 18 14.70 -15.02 -22.86
N ARG A 19 15.09 -16.18 -22.31
CA ARG A 19 14.26 -17.00 -21.42
C ARG A 19 14.59 -16.78 -19.94
N THR A 20 14.95 -15.55 -19.60
CA THR A 20 15.38 -15.11 -18.27
C THR A 20 14.33 -14.22 -17.61
N PRO A 21 14.43 -13.99 -16.28
CA PRO A 21 13.66 -12.95 -15.62
C PRO A 21 14.01 -11.58 -16.17
N GLY A 22 13.04 -10.69 -16.25
CA GLY A 22 13.29 -9.38 -16.82
C GLY A 22 12.09 -8.45 -16.86
N VAL A 23 12.33 -7.24 -17.36
CA VAL A 23 11.30 -6.29 -17.77
C VAL A 23 11.24 -6.24 -19.30
N TYR A 24 10.04 -6.14 -19.86
CA TYR A 24 9.80 -5.93 -21.28
C TYR A 24 9.04 -4.61 -21.51
N LEU A 25 9.33 -3.95 -22.63
CA LEU A 25 8.75 -2.66 -23.02
C LEU A 25 8.21 -2.75 -24.44
N PHE A 26 6.92 -2.50 -24.61
CA PHE A 26 6.30 -2.34 -25.93
C PHE A 26 6.45 -0.89 -26.38
N ARG A 27 6.98 -0.66 -27.58
CA ARG A 27 7.24 0.67 -28.12
C ARG A 27 6.47 0.96 -29.41
N SER A 28 6.10 2.23 -29.59
CA SER A 28 5.51 2.76 -30.81
C SER A 28 6.55 2.96 -31.92
N ALA A 29 6.09 3.32 -33.12
CA ALA A 29 6.95 3.72 -34.23
C ALA A 29 7.83 4.94 -33.92
N THR A 30 7.35 5.85 -33.07
CA THR A 30 8.07 7.06 -32.63
C THR A 30 9.08 6.79 -31.50
N GLY A 31 9.11 5.56 -30.96
CA GLY A 31 10.01 5.17 -29.88
C GLY A 31 9.40 5.28 -28.47
N ASP A 32 8.18 5.80 -28.35
CA ASP A 32 7.48 5.99 -27.07
C ASP A 32 7.18 4.65 -26.39
N ILE A 33 7.30 4.61 -25.07
CA ILE A 33 6.97 3.44 -24.26
C ILE A 33 5.46 3.37 -24.08
N LEU A 34 4.83 2.38 -24.73
CA LEU A 34 3.39 2.16 -24.67
C LEU A 34 2.98 1.33 -23.45
N TYR A 35 3.78 0.31 -23.13
CA TYR A 35 3.54 -0.60 -22.02
C TYR A 35 4.84 -1.15 -21.45
N VAL A 36 4.89 -1.31 -20.13
CA VAL A 36 5.95 -1.98 -19.38
C VAL A 36 5.36 -3.15 -18.60
N GLY A 37 6.03 -4.29 -18.63
CA GLY A 37 5.67 -5.45 -17.82
C GLY A 37 6.88 -6.26 -17.38
N LYS A 38 6.69 -7.13 -16.38
CA LYS A 38 7.73 -8.04 -15.87
C LYS A 38 7.43 -9.51 -16.19
N ALA A 39 8.47 -10.32 -16.26
CA ALA A 39 8.37 -11.76 -16.44
C ALA A 39 9.47 -12.51 -15.69
N THR A 40 9.21 -13.76 -15.30
CA THR A 40 10.27 -14.72 -14.95
C THR A 40 10.86 -15.39 -16.20
N ASN A 41 10.13 -15.35 -17.32
CA ASN A 41 10.58 -15.78 -18.64
C ASN A 41 10.06 -14.79 -19.69
N LEU A 42 10.94 -13.88 -20.13
CA LEU A 42 10.60 -12.80 -21.06
C LEU A 42 9.97 -13.32 -22.36
N ARG A 43 10.60 -14.29 -23.03
CA ARG A 43 10.10 -14.83 -24.29
C ARG A 43 8.71 -15.44 -24.16
N ALA A 44 8.51 -16.32 -23.17
CA ALA A 44 7.22 -16.97 -22.95
C ALA A 44 6.12 -15.95 -22.63
N ARG A 45 6.43 -14.97 -21.77
CA ARG A 45 5.47 -13.95 -21.36
C ARG A 45 5.08 -13.02 -22.50
N VAL A 46 6.02 -12.55 -23.30
CA VAL A 46 5.69 -11.65 -24.41
C VAL A 46 4.91 -12.41 -25.50
N ARG A 47 5.26 -13.67 -25.79
CA ARG A 47 4.51 -14.51 -26.74
C ARG A 47 3.06 -14.75 -26.31
N SER A 48 2.77 -14.78 -25.01
CA SER A 48 1.39 -14.99 -24.54
C SER A 48 0.43 -13.90 -25.01
N TYR A 49 0.90 -12.66 -25.24
CA TYR A 49 0.07 -11.58 -25.77
C TYR A 49 -0.46 -11.88 -27.18
N PHE A 50 0.27 -12.69 -27.96
CA PHE A 50 -0.10 -13.07 -29.33
C PHE A 50 -0.92 -14.38 -29.40
N SER A 51 -1.16 -15.03 -28.26
CA SER A 51 -1.66 -16.41 -28.20
C SER A 51 -3.08 -16.55 -27.61
N GLY A 52 -3.83 -15.44 -27.47
CA GLY A 52 -5.22 -15.46 -26.97
C GLY A 52 -5.47 -14.64 -25.70
N ASP A 53 -4.75 -13.54 -25.50
CA ASP A 53 -5.07 -12.61 -24.40
C ASP A 53 -6.30 -11.77 -24.76
N GLU A 54 -7.48 -12.23 -24.31
CA GLU A 54 -8.79 -11.62 -24.61
C GLU A 54 -9.03 -10.26 -23.93
N ARG A 55 -8.05 -9.74 -23.16
CA ARG A 55 -8.18 -8.41 -22.58
C ARG A 55 -8.32 -7.40 -23.72
N ARG A 56 -9.47 -6.68 -23.74
CA ARG A 56 -9.87 -5.68 -24.76
C ARG A 56 -8.76 -4.71 -25.19
N LYS A 57 -7.78 -4.43 -24.32
CA LYS A 57 -6.68 -3.48 -24.53
C LYS A 57 -5.46 -4.08 -25.23
N VAL A 58 -5.27 -5.39 -25.19
CA VAL A 58 -4.09 -6.06 -25.77
C VAL A 58 -4.06 -5.92 -27.28
N GLY A 59 -5.21 -6.05 -27.94
CA GLY A 59 -5.30 -5.83 -29.39
C GLY A 59 -4.88 -4.42 -29.82
N ALA A 60 -5.25 -3.39 -29.06
CA ALA A 60 -4.85 -2.00 -29.34
C ALA A 60 -3.35 -1.79 -29.14
N LEU A 61 -2.81 -2.24 -28.00
CA LEU A 61 -1.38 -2.21 -27.71
C LEU A 61 -0.56 -2.86 -28.84
N LEU A 62 -0.95 -4.08 -29.25
CA LEU A 62 -0.23 -4.83 -30.28
C LEU A 62 -0.32 -4.18 -31.67
N ARG A 63 -1.41 -3.46 -31.99
CA ARG A 63 -1.52 -2.70 -33.24
C ARG A 63 -0.53 -1.54 -33.29
N GLU A 64 -0.38 -0.79 -32.22
CA GLU A 64 0.55 0.35 -32.13
C GLU A 64 2.02 -0.05 -31.95
N THR A 65 2.26 -1.25 -31.42
CA THR A 65 3.62 -1.74 -31.17
C THR A 65 4.38 -2.00 -32.47
N THR A 66 5.59 -1.46 -32.58
CA THR A 66 6.54 -1.74 -33.66
C THR A 66 7.82 -2.41 -33.17
N ARG A 67 8.19 -2.21 -31.90
CA ARG A 67 9.41 -2.75 -31.28
C ARG A 67 9.13 -3.23 -29.86
N ILE A 68 9.85 -4.27 -29.44
CA ILE A 68 9.82 -4.78 -28.06
C ILE A 68 11.24 -4.78 -27.52
N ASP A 69 11.46 -4.01 -26.46
CA ASP A 69 12.72 -3.98 -25.72
C ASP A 69 12.63 -4.81 -24.45
N HIS A 70 13.78 -5.14 -23.88
CA HIS A 70 13.85 -5.84 -22.61
C HIS A 70 15.11 -5.49 -21.83
N VAL A 71 15.04 -5.74 -20.53
CA VAL A 71 16.17 -5.70 -19.59
C VAL A 71 16.13 -6.99 -18.78
N GLU A 72 17.18 -7.80 -18.89
CA GLU A 72 17.35 -9.02 -18.10
C GLU A 72 17.68 -8.69 -16.65
N HIS A 73 17.20 -9.52 -15.73
CA HIS A 73 17.47 -9.42 -14.31
C HIS A 73 17.85 -10.79 -13.76
N ALA A 74 18.85 -10.83 -12.89
CA ALA A 74 19.28 -12.07 -12.26
C ALA A 74 18.22 -12.66 -11.32
N HIS A 75 17.29 -11.84 -10.83
CA HIS A 75 16.29 -12.27 -9.87
C HIS A 75 14.90 -11.63 -10.13
N PRO A 76 13.78 -12.37 -9.96
CA PRO A 76 12.43 -11.86 -10.19
C PRO A 76 12.04 -10.63 -9.36
N LEU A 77 12.64 -10.45 -8.17
CA LEU A 77 12.44 -9.24 -7.35
C LEU A 77 12.96 -7.98 -8.04
N ALA A 78 14.16 -8.04 -8.63
CA ALA A 78 14.75 -6.91 -9.35
C ALA A 78 13.89 -6.54 -10.56
N ALA A 79 13.45 -7.52 -11.34
CA ALA A 79 12.51 -7.30 -12.43
C ALA A 79 11.20 -6.66 -11.95
N ALA A 80 10.68 -7.06 -10.79
CA ALA A 80 9.44 -6.52 -10.26
C ALA A 80 9.56 -5.07 -9.77
N VAL A 81 10.66 -4.72 -9.11
CA VAL A 81 10.92 -3.34 -8.70
C VAL A 81 11.24 -2.46 -9.91
N HIS A 82 12.04 -2.94 -10.86
CA HIS A 82 12.37 -2.18 -12.06
C HIS A 82 11.12 -1.91 -12.93
N GLU A 83 10.19 -2.86 -13.04
CA GLU A 83 8.88 -2.62 -13.68
C GLU A 83 8.14 -1.45 -13.03
N VAL A 84 8.08 -1.42 -11.69
CA VAL A 84 7.42 -0.32 -10.95
C VAL A 84 8.09 1.01 -11.27
N ARG A 85 9.43 1.08 -11.17
CA ARG A 85 10.20 2.30 -11.42
C ARG A 85 9.99 2.83 -12.85
N LEU A 86 10.07 1.96 -13.87
CA LEU A 86 9.84 2.34 -15.27
C LEU A 86 8.40 2.79 -15.54
N ILE A 87 7.41 2.18 -14.88
CA ILE A 87 6.02 2.64 -14.98
C ILE A 87 5.86 4.04 -14.38
N HIS A 88 6.52 4.31 -13.25
CA HIS A 88 6.46 5.61 -12.58
C HIS A 88 7.18 6.69 -13.38
N GLU A 89 8.36 6.36 -13.93
CA GLU A 89 9.18 7.27 -14.73
C GLU A 89 8.53 7.64 -16.06
N HIS A 90 8.04 6.65 -16.82
CA HIS A 90 7.56 6.89 -18.18
C HIS A 90 6.03 7.03 -18.30
N ASN A 91 5.30 6.71 -17.23
CA ASN A 91 3.83 6.74 -17.18
C ASN A 91 3.13 6.18 -18.45
N PRO A 92 3.42 4.93 -18.87
CA PRO A 92 2.96 4.42 -20.16
C PRO A 92 1.43 4.38 -20.27
N PRO A 93 0.85 4.75 -21.42
CA PRO A 93 -0.60 4.88 -21.59
C PRO A 93 -1.37 3.60 -21.28
N TYR A 94 -0.80 2.44 -21.62
CA TYR A 94 -1.45 1.14 -21.36
C TYR A 94 -1.24 0.63 -19.92
N ASN A 95 -0.31 1.21 -19.14
CA ASN A 95 -0.12 0.93 -17.70
C ASN A 95 -0.99 1.84 -16.81
N ARG A 96 -1.22 3.10 -17.21
CA ARG A 96 -2.00 4.11 -16.45
C ARG A 96 -3.32 3.60 -15.92
N GLN A 97 -4.01 2.76 -16.68
CA GLN A 97 -5.32 2.26 -16.30
C GLN A 97 -5.27 1.13 -15.24
N ALA A 98 -4.09 0.62 -14.89
CA ALA A 98 -3.91 -0.53 -13.99
C ALA A 98 -3.01 -0.25 -12.77
N LYS A 99 -1.97 0.58 -12.91
CA LYS A 99 -0.95 0.84 -11.89
C LYS A 99 -0.58 2.33 -11.87
N ASP A 100 -1.47 3.14 -11.31
CA ASP A 100 -1.25 4.58 -11.17
C ASP A 100 -1.00 4.90 -9.68
N TRP A 101 0.22 5.31 -9.36
CA TRP A 101 0.60 5.74 -8.01
C TRP A 101 -0.14 7.04 -7.61
N SER A 102 -0.63 7.82 -8.57
CA SER A 102 -1.37 9.05 -8.31
C SER A 102 -2.69 8.81 -7.57
N ARG A 103 -3.23 7.58 -7.63
CA ARG A 103 -4.48 7.18 -7.00
C ARG A 103 -4.36 6.98 -5.48
N TYR A 104 -3.14 6.82 -4.97
CA TYR A 104 -2.91 6.66 -3.54
C TYR A 104 -3.34 7.92 -2.79
N VAL A 105 -3.96 7.72 -1.64
CA VAL A 105 -4.45 8.79 -0.75
C VAL A 105 -4.12 8.47 0.69
N TYR A 106 -4.27 9.44 1.58
CA TYR A 106 -4.05 9.31 3.01
C TYR A 106 -5.33 9.65 3.77
N VAL A 107 -5.53 8.98 4.90
CA VAL A 107 -6.45 9.46 5.94
C VAL A 107 -5.67 10.35 6.88
N ARG A 108 -6.05 11.62 6.99
CA ARG A 108 -5.40 12.63 7.83
C ARG A 108 -6.28 13.01 9.00
N LEU A 109 -5.73 12.97 10.21
CA LEU A 109 -6.29 13.56 11.42
C LEU A 109 -5.68 14.95 11.64
N THR A 110 -6.52 15.99 11.64
CA THR A 110 -6.10 17.40 11.71
C THR A 110 -5.75 17.86 13.13
N LEU A 111 -4.66 17.34 13.68
CA LEU A 111 -4.21 17.62 15.05
C LEU A 111 -3.89 19.09 15.32
N HIS A 112 -3.61 19.88 14.28
CA HIS A 112 -3.42 21.32 14.41
C HIS A 112 -4.71 22.12 14.69
N GLU A 113 -5.89 21.51 14.55
CA GLU A 113 -7.17 22.16 14.81
C GLU A 113 -7.61 21.94 16.26
N THR A 114 -8.30 22.91 16.87
CA THR A 114 -8.85 22.79 18.24
C THR A 114 -9.75 21.56 18.41
N PHE A 115 -10.49 21.20 17.36
CA PHE A 115 -11.29 19.98 17.31
C PHE A 115 -10.81 19.15 16.11
N PRO A 116 -9.85 18.24 16.26
CA PRO A 116 -9.35 17.43 15.15
C PRO A 116 -10.45 16.62 14.45
N ARG A 117 -10.34 16.47 13.13
CA ARG A 117 -11.23 15.64 12.31
C ARG A 117 -10.45 14.78 11.32
N LEU A 118 -11.14 13.77 10.79
CA LEU A 118 -10.61 12.96 9.70
C LEU A 118 -10.90 13.60 8.34
N SER A 119 -9.94 13.47 7.41
CA SER A 119 -10.09 13.93 6.03
C SER A 119 -9.29 13.02 5.09
N ILE A 120 -9.71 12.93 3.83
CA ILE A 120 -8.96 12.22 2.79
C ILE A 120 -8.15 13.23 1.98
N VAL A 121 -6.83 13.07 1.95
CA VAL A 121 -5.90 13.94 1.23
C VAL A 121 -5.05 13.14 0.24
N ARG A 122 -4.54 13.78 -0.82
CA ARG A 122 -3.59 13.18 -1.77
C ARG A 122 -2.15 13.47 -1.42
N ASP A 123 -1.91 14.66 -0.89
CA ASP A 123 -0.58 15.12 -0.51
C ASP A 123 -0.45 15.05 1.00
N ILE A 124 0.72 14.61 1.46
CA ILE A 124 1.11 14.70 2.86
C ILE A 124 1.18 16.19 3.15
N GLY A 125 0.24 16.65 3.99
CA GLY A 125 0.03 18.06 4.20
C GLY A 125 0.95 18.64 5.27
N ARG A 126 0.33 19.35 6.21
CA ARG A 126 0.98 20.09 7.27
C ARG A 126 1.70 19.17 8.26
N GLU A 127 2.89 19.60 8.67
CA GLU A 127 3.64 19.01 9.77
C GLU A 127 2.84 19.01 11.09
N GLY A 128 2.92 17.92 11.83
CA GLY A 128 2.18 17.71 13.09
C GLY A 128 0.81 17.05 12.94
N ASP A 129 0.25 16.97 11.73
CA ASP A 129 -0.95 16.15 11.48
C ASP A 129 -0.59 14.67 11.35
N LEU A 130 -1.47 13.80 11.87
CA LEU A 130 -1.29 12.37 11.77
C LEU A 130 -1.87 11.85 10.45
N HIS A 131 -1.10 11.05 9.72
CA HIS A 131 -1.47 10.50 8.43
C HIS A 131 -1.38 8.97 8.45
N LEU A 132 -2.44 8.30 8.00
CA LEU A 132 -2.47 6.85 7.76
C LEU A 132 -2.49 6.61 6.25
N GLY A 133 -1.46 5.94 5.74
CA GLY A 133 -1.34 5.63 4.32
C GLY A 133 0.10 5.55 3.83
N PRO A 134 0.33 5.38 2.52
CA PRO A 134 -0.64 5.56 1.42
C PRO A 134 -1.62 4.38 1.25
N LEU A 135 -2.90 4.72 1.04
CA LEU A 135 -4.02 3.81 0.84
C LEU A 135 -4.40 3.71 -0.65
N PRO A 136 -4.75 2.51 -1.16
CA PRO A 136 -4.81 2.22 -2.60
C PRO A 136 -5.96 2.93 -3.34
N SER A 137 -6.95 3.48 -2.64
CA SER A 137 -8.04 4.22 -3.26
C SER A 137 -8.76 5.12 -2.27
N ARG A 138 -9.45 6.14 -2.79
CA ARG A 138 -10.36 6.98 -2.00
C ARG A 138 -11.48 6.17 -1.35
N ARG A 139 -11.98 5.12 -2.00
CA ARG A 139 -13.00 4.22 -1.45
C ARG A 139 -12.47 3.48 -0.22
N THR A 140 -11.24 2.97 -0.27
CA THR A 140 -10.58 2.33 0.87
C THR A 140 -10.38 3.32 2.01
N ALA A 141 -9.90 4.54 1.72
CA ALA A 141 -9.74 5.58 2.72
C ALA A 141 -11.06 5.99 3.39
N GLN A 142 -12.15 6.06 2.62
CA GLN A 142 -13.47 6.34 3.19
C GLN A 142 -13.91 5.22 4.14
N ARG A 143 -13.76 3.94 3.75
CA ARG A 143 -14.06 2.81 4.65
C ARG A 143 -13.26 2.84 5.95
N VAL A 144 -11.99 3.25 5.88
CA VAL A 144 -11.14 3.45 7.08
C VAL A 144 -11.70 4.56 7.97
N ILE A 145 -12.10 5.70 7.41
CA ILE A 145 -12.74 6.78 8.16
C ILE A 145 -14.05 6.31 8.81
N ASP A 146 -14.88 5.58 8.07
CA ASP A 146 -16.16 5.06 8.57
C ASP A 146 -15.94 4.05 9.71
N ALA A 147 -14.90 3.22 9.61
CA ALA A 147 -14.47 2.32 10.68
C ALA A 147 -14.10 3.10 11.95
N ILE A 148 -13.27 4.15 11.83
CA ILE A 148 -12.87 4.98 12.98
C ILE A 148 -14.09 5.68 13.58
N HIS A 149 -14.95 6.29 12.76
CA HIS A 149 -16.18 6.94 13.22
C HIS A 149 -17.22 5.99 13.83
N THR A 150 -17.11 4.67 13.60
CA THR A 150 -17.93 3.67 14.28
C THR A 150 -17.42 3.43 15.71
N SER A 151 -16.12 3.61 15.95
CA SER A 151 -15.47 3.31 17.23
C SER A 151 -15.27 4.53 18.12
N VAL A 152 -15.19 5.74 17.56
CA VAL A 152 -14.98 6.99 18.30
C VAL A 152 -15.89 8.12 17.82
N PRO A 153 -16.45 8.94 18.72
CA PRO A 153 -17.39 10.01 18.37
C PRO A 153 -16.67 11.29 17.88
N LEU A 154 -15.73 11.17 16.95
CA LEU A 154 -15.11 12.33 16.31
C LEU A 154 -16.12 13.11 15.47
N ARG A 155 -15.92 14.42 15.39
CA ARG A 155 -16.73 15.27 14.50
C ARG A 155 -16.54 14.86 13.05
N ARG A 156 -17.64 14.84 12.30
CA ARG A 156 -17.65 14.42 10.87
C ARG A 156 -17.73 15.59 9.88
N CYS A 157 -18.02 16.79 10.39
CA CYS A 157 -18.22 17.98 9.58
C CYS A 157 -16.90 18.52 9.02
N ALA A 158 -16.94 19.06 7.79
CA ALA A 158 -15.78 19.68 7.15
C ALA A 158 -15.60 21.16 7.50
N SER A 159 -16.65 21.81 8.03
CA SER A 159 -16.64 23.22 8.38
C SER A 159 -15.64 23.52 9.50
N ARG A 160 -14.98 24.68 9.41
CA ARG A 160 -14.18 25.20 10.53
C ARG A 160 -15.13 25.47 11.71
N VAL A 161 -14.78 24.96 12.88
CA VAL A 161 -15.51 25.25 14.12
C VAL A 161 -14.86 26.45 14.78
N SER A 162 -15.68 27.42 15.13
CA SER A 162 -15.29 28.64 15.82
C SER A 162 -16.24 28.85 16.99
N ALA A 163 -15.71 29.08 18.18
CA ALA A 163 -16.51 29.46 19.35
C ALA A 163 -17.27 30.79 19.12
N ARG A 164 -16.81 31.63 18.19
CA ARG A 164 -17.44 32.93 17.87
C ARG A 164 -18.64 32.82 16.93
N SER A 165 -18.86 31.65 16.33
CA SER A 165 -19.95 31.43 15.38
C SER A 165 -20.48 30.01 15.54
N PRO A 166 -21.10 29.70 16.70
CA PRO A 166 -21.72 28.41 16.91
C PRO A 166 -22.89 28.23 15.95
N ARG A 167 -23.17 26.98 15.59
CA ARG A 167 -24.39 26.60 14.87
C ARG A 167 -25.53 26.43 15.85
N ASP A 168 -26.72 26.83 15.45
CA ASP A 168 -27.91 26.78 16.31
C ASP A 168 -28.38 25.35 16.62
N ALA A 169 -28.13 24.40 15.70
CA ALA A 169 -28.62 23.03 15.82
C ALA A 169 -27.50 21.99 15.74
N ALA A 170 -27.63 20.94 16.56
CA ALA A 170 -26.79 19.75 16.49
C ALA A 170 -27.00 19.00 15.16
N CYS A 171 -25.93 18.45 14.59
CA CYS A 171 -26.03 17.66 13.37
C CYS A 171 -26.68 16.28 13.63
N THR A 172 -27.21 15.65 12.59
CA THR A 172 -27.86 14.33 12.67
C THR A 172 -26.98 13.27 13.35
N ALA A 173 -25.67 13.26 13.06
CA ALA A 173 -24.75 12.30 13.68
C ALA A 173 -24.66 12.49 15.21
N ALA A 174 -24.77 13.72 15.70
CA ALA A 174 -24.77 14.02 17.12
C ALA A 174 -26.11 13.74 17.78
N GLN A 175 -27.23 14.02 17.08
CA GLN A 175 -28.57 13.64 17.53
C GLN A 175 -28.72 12.12 17.69
N LEU A 176 -28.03 11.34 16.85
CA LEU A 176 -27.95 9.89 16.95
C LEU A 176 -26.92 9.39 17.98
N GLY A 177 -26.19 10.28 18.66
CA GLY A 177 -25.17 9.93 19.66
C GLY A 177 -23.87 9.34 19.10
N VAL A 178 -23.64 9.37 17.78
CA VAL A 178 -22.47 8.75 17.12
C VAL A 178 -21.35 9.73 16.78
N SER A 179 -21.47 10.99 17.22
CA SER A 179 -20.49 12.06 17.01
C SER A 179 -20.66 13.12 18.09
N MET A 180 -19.55 13.65 18.61
CA MET A 180 -19.58 14.92 19.33
C MET A 180 -19.83 16.08 18.34
N CYS A 181 -20.54 17.11 18.79
CA CYS A 181 -20.88 18.27 17.96
C CYS A 181 -20.27 19.56 18.51
N PRO A 182 -18.95 19.78 18.37
CA PRO A 182 -18.34 21.03 18.81
C PRO A 182 -18.83 22.25 18.02
N CYS A 183 -19.51 22.04 16.87
CA CYS A 183 -20.07 23.12 16.06
C CYS A 183 -21.10 23.97 16.79
N THR A 184 -21.82 23.42 17.77
CA THR A 184 -22.83 24.17 18.54
C THR A 184 -22.22 24.99 19.68
N GLY A 185 -20.91 24.86 19.92
CA GLY A 185 -20.24 25.46 21.07
C GLY A 185 -20.48 24.73 22.40
N ALA A 186 -21.27 23.65 22.40
CA ALA A 186 -21.64 22.92 23.63
C ALA A 186 -20.58 21.90 24.10
N VAL A 187 -19.50 21.69 23.33
CA VAL A 187 -18.43 20.74 23.66
C VAL A 187 -17.15 21.52 23.93
N ASP A 188 -16.59 21.36 25.13
CA ASP A 188 -15.30 21.95 25.49
C ASP A 188 -14.16 21.19 24.77
N PRO A 189 -13.11 21.88 24.30
CA PRO A 189 -11.88 21.23 23.86
C PRO A 189 -11.33 20.18 24.83
N ALA A 190 -11.43 20.39 26.15
CA ALA A 190 -11.00 19.46 27.18
C ALA A 190 -11.80 18.14 27.15
N ASP A 191 -13.10 18.20 26.88
CA ASP A 191 -13.95 17.01 26.75
C ASP A 191 -13.73 16.26 25.42
N TYR A 192 -13.32 16.99 24.38
CA TYR A 192 -13.01 16.40 23.07
C TYR A 192 -11.64 15.72 23.04
N ALA A 193 -10.68 16.21 23.83
CA ALA A 193 -9.29 15.74 23.82
C ALA A 193 -9.15 14.22 24.08
N PRO A 194 -9.85 13.59 25.05
CA PRO A 194 -9.80 12.14 25.25
C PRO A 194 -10.23 11.32 24.02
N VAL A 195 -11.19 11.82 23.24
CA VAL A 195 -11.63 11.15 21.99
C VAL A 195 -10.54 11.21 20.93
N VAL A 196 -9.85 12.34 20.83
CA VAL A 196 -8.70 12.51 19.94
C VAL A 196 -7.54 11.62 20.38
N GLU A 197 -7.21 11.61 21.66
CA GLU A 197 -6.13 10.79 22.22
C GLU A 197 -6.38 9.30 21.95
N ARG A 198 -7.60 8.81 22.20
CA ARG A 198 -7.99 7.44 21.86
C ARG A 198 -7.82 7.15 20.37
N THR A 199 -8.12 8.11 19.51
CA THR A 199 -7.92 7.96 18.06
C THR A 199 -6.43 7.89 17.71
N VAL A 200 -5.61 8.77 18.27
CA VAL A 200 -4.16 8.80 18.04
C VAL A 200 -3.51 7.50 18.50
N ARG A 201 -3.78 7.05 19.73
CA ARG A 201 -3.30 5.77 20.26
C ARG A 201 -3.79 4.61 19.39
N GLY A 202 -5.05 4.62 19.00
CA GLY A 202 -5.64 3.64 18.09
C GLY A 202 -4.96 3.52 16.73
N LEU A 203 -4.52 4.64 16.15
CA LEU A 203 -3.87 4.66 14.84
C LEU A 203 -2.37 4.36 14.92
N THR A 204 -1.76 4.43 16.10
CA THR A 204 -0.31 4.29 16.31
C THR A 204 0.02 3.02 17.08
N THR A 205 -0.24 3.03 18.38
CA THR A 205 0.25 2.05 19.35
C THR A 205 -0.75 0.92 19.62
N GLU A 206 -2.02 1.26 19.86
CA GLU A 206 -3.05 0.39 20.44
C GLU A 206 -4.27 0.22 19.52
N PRO A 207 -4.15 -0.55 18.43
CA PRO A 207 -5.16 -0.64 17.37
C PRO A 207 -6.50 -1.21 17.85
N ASP A 208 -6.48 -2.02 18.92
CA ASP A 208 -7.69 -2.58 19.51
C ASP A 208 -8.62 -1.50 20.11
N LEU A 209 -8.13 -0.30 20.43
CA LEU A 209 -8.98 0.84 20.84
C LEU A 209 -10.01 1.22 19.75
N LEU A 210 -9.67 0.95 18.49
CA LEU A 210 -10.53 1.19 17.32
C LEU A 210 -11.10 -0.10 16.74
N LEU A 211 -10.39 -1.23 16.80
CA LEU A 211 -10.83 -2.49 16.19
C LEU A 211 -11.76 -3.32 17.08
N ALA A 212 -11.59 -3.28 18.41
CA ALA A 212 -12.44 -4.06 19.32
C ALA A 212 -13.92 -3.65 19.25
N PRO A 213 -14.29 -2.35 19.24
CA PRO A 213 -15.68 -1.93 19.10
C PRO A 213 -16.35 -2.43 17.80
N LEU A 214 -15.60 -2.46 16.70
CA LEU A 214 -16.07 -3.00 15.42
C LEU A 214 -16.30 -4.52 15.51
N ALA A 215 -15.39 -5.24 16.17
CA ALA A 215 -15.52 -6.68 16.38
C ALA A 215 -16.73 -7.03 17.26
N ASP A 216 -16.97 -6.24 18.31
CA ASP A 216 -18.12 -6.42 19.20
C ASP A 216 -19.43 -6.14 18.46
N ARG A 217 -19.48 -5.04 17.70
CA ARG A 217 -20.65 -4.71 16.87
C ARG A 217 -20.94 -5.78 15.82
N LEU A 218 -19.89 -6.32 15.19
CA LEU A 218 -20.01 -7.43 14.25
C LEU A 218 -20.64 -8.66 14.90
N ARG A 219 -20.19 -9.02 16.12
CA ARG A 219 -20.73 -10.18 16.86
C ARG A 219 -22.20 -9.99 17.22
N VAL A 220 -22.59 -8.79 17.66
CA VAL A 220 -23.99 -8.47 17.95
C VAL A 220 -24.86 -8.59 16.70
N LEU A 221 -24.47 -7.96 15.59
CA LEU A 221 -25.23 -8.01 14.34
C LEU A 221 -25.34 -9.43 13.77
N ALA A 222 -24.29 -10.25 13.91
CA ALA A 222 -24.32 -11.64 13.49
C ALA A 222 -25.27 -12.48 14.36
N ALA A 223 -25.31 -12.24 15.67
CA ALA A 223 -26.26 -12.90 16.57
C ALA A 223 -27.72 -12.48 16.31
N GLU A 224 -27.94 -11.26 15.83
CA GLU A 224 -29.24 -10.74 15.37
C GLU A 224 -29.61 -11.16 13.94
N GLU A 225 -28.81 -12.01 13.28
CA GLU A 225 -29.00 -12.45 11.89
C GLU A 225 -29.04 -11.30 10.85
N ARG A 226 -28.46 -10.15 11.18
CA ARG A 226 -28.37 -8.96 10.31
C ARG A 226 -27.14 -9.02 9.42
N PHE A 227 -27.11 -10.00 8.52
CA PHE A 227 -25.90 -10.38 7.77
C PHE A 227 -25.35 -9.27 6.86
N GLU A 228 -26.20 -8.46 6.25
CA GLU A 228 -25.75 -7.35 5.37
C GLU A 228 -25.01 -6.27 6.17
N GLU A 229 -25.55 -5.87 7.31
CA GLU A 229 -24.92 -4.89 8.20
C GLU A 229 -23.66 -5.46 8.86
N ALA A 230 -23.69 -6.73 9.25
CA ALA A 230 -22.51 -7.45 9.73
C ALA A 230 -21.40 -7.46 8.66
N ALA A 231 -21.74 -7.73 7.39
CA ALA A 231 -20.79 -7.71 6.29
C ALA A 231 -20.17 -6.32 6.08
N ASP A 232 -20.96 -5.25 6.20
CA ASP A 232 -20.46 -3.87 6.09
C ASP A 232 -19.52 -3.50 7.26
N VAL A 233 -19.88 -3.84 8.51
CA VAL A 233 -18.99 -3.62 9.67
C VAL A 233 -17.69 -4.43 9.54
N ARG A 234 -17.76 -5.67 9.07
CA ARG A 234 -16.58 -6.51 8.78
C ARG A 234 -15.70 -5.86 7.71
N ASP A 235 -16.28 -5.38 6.61
CA ASP A 235 -15.55 -4.71 5.53
C ASP A 235 -14.85 -3.42 6.00
N ARG A 236 -15.50 -2.65 6.89
CA ARG A 236 -14.89 -1.47 7.54
C ARG A 236 -13.72 -1.87 8.44
N ALA A 237 -13.91 -2.88 9.29
CA ALA A 237 -12.87 -3.39 10.20
C ALA A 237 -11.66 -3.95 9.43
N ASP A 238 -11.91 -4.69 8.35
CA ASP A 238 -10.86 -5.23 7.47
C ASP A 238 -10.09 -4.10 6.77
N ALA A 239 -10.77 -3.04 6.32
CA ALA A 239 -10.11 -1.89 5.72
C ALA A 239 -9.18 -1.16 6.71
N LEU A 240 -9.64 -0.90 7.94
CA LEU A 240 -8.81 -0.26 8.98
C LEU A 240 -7.65 -1.16 9.41
N SER A 241 -7.91 -2.44 9.68
CA SER A 241 -6.86 -3.40 10.04
C SER A 241 -5.79 -3.51 8.95
N SER A 242 -6.21 -3.67 7.69
CA SER A 242 -5.30 -3.76 6.55
C SER A 242 -4.47 -2.49 6.38
N ALA A 243 -5.06 -1.31 6.59
CA ALA A 243 -4.36 -0.04 6.57
C ALA A 243 -3.27 0.05 7.66
N LEU A 244 -3.60 -0.32 8.90
CA LEU A 244 -2.66 -0.31 10.03
C LEU A 244 -1.53 -1.33 9.83
N ARG A 245 -1.85 -2.54 9.35
CA ARG A 245 -0.85 -3.57 9.02
C ARG A 245 0.09 -3.11 7.92
N ARG A 246 -0.44 -2.46 6.88
CA ARG A 246 0.34 -1.89 5.78
C ARG A 246 1.30 -0.81 6.28
N GLN A 247 0.78 0.15 7.06
CA GLN A 247 1.58 1.22 7.66
C GLN A 247 2.74 0.64 8.48
N ARG A 248 2.45 -0.24 9.44
CA ARG A 248 3.46 -0.87 10.30
C ARG A 248 4.50 -1.65 9.50
N ARG A 249 4.08 -2.33 8.44
CA ARG A 249 4.98 -3.05 7.56
C ARG A 249 5.95 -2.10 6.85
N PHE A 250 5.45 -1.00 6.30
CA PHE A 250 6.29 0.00 5.63
C PHE A 250 7.24 0.67 6.61
N ASP A 251 6.77 1.04 7.80
CA ASP A 251 7.61 1.67 8.81
C ASP A 251 8.73 0.73 9.28
N ARG A 252 8.45 -0.58 9.46
CA ARG A 252 9.50 -1.57 9.78
C ARG A 252 10.56 -1.66 8.69
N LEU A 253 10.16 -1.67 7.41
CA LEU A 253 11.12 -1.70 6.30
C LEU A 253 12.01 -0.45 6.26
N ARG A 254 11.46 0.70 6.63
CA ARG A 254 12.23 1.96 6.71
C ARG A 254 13.16 1.97 7.92
N ARG A 255 12.67 1.53 9.08
CA ARG A 255 13.46 1.48 10.33
C ARG A 255 14.61 0.48 10.27
N ALA A 256 14.51 -0.56 9.46
CA ALA A 256 15.60 -1.50 9.22
C ALA A 256 16.83 -0.84 8.57
N ASP A 257 16.64 0.33 7.93
CA ASP A 257 17.62 1.05 7.14
C ASP A 257 18.33 0.15 6.12
N HIS A 258 19.51 -0.37 6.45
CA HIS A 258 20.19 -1.39 5.66
C HIS A 258 19.74 -2.80 6.00
N LEU A 259 19.25 -3.53 5.01
CA LEU A 259 18.86 -4.92 5.18
C LEU A 259 19.45 -5.80 4.07
N ARG A 260 20.22 -6.83 4.43
CA ARG A 260 20.67 -7.88 3.52
C ARG A 260 20.02 -9.20 3.86
N ILE A 261 19.45 -9.83 2.85
CA ILE A 261 18.67 -11.06 2.97
C ILE A 261 19.24 -12.09 2.01
N ALA A 262 19.44 -13.30 2.52
CA ALA A 262 19.80 -14.47 1.74
C ALA A 262 18.65 -15.49 1.78
N LEU A 263 18.47 -16.20 0.68
CA LEU A 263 17.57 -17.34 0.55
C LEU A 263 18.39 -18.65 0.47
N PRO A 264 17.77 -19.81 0.78
CA PRO A 264 18.48 -21.09 0.80
C PRO A 264 19.07 -21.51 -0.56
N ASP A 265 18.50 -21.02 -1.66
CA ASP A 265 18.99 -21.26 -3.03
C ASP A 265 20.20 -20.39 -3.40
N GLY A 266 20.73 -19.61 -2.46
CA GLY A 266 21.86 -18.69 -2.66
C GLY A 266 21.48 -17.33 -3.24
N SER A 267 20.22 -17.14 -3.65
CA SER A 267 19.73 -15.84 -4.09
C SER A 267 19.52 -14.89 -2.91
N GLY A 268 19.26 -13.61 -3.20
CA GLY A 268 19.03 -12.64 -2.14
C GLY A 268 18.83 -11.23 -2.61
N ALA A 269 18.73 -10.33 -1.64
CA ALA A 269 18.45 -8.92 -1.86
C ALA A 269 19.13 -8.03 -0.84
N GLU A 270 19.47 -6.82 -1.27
CA GLU A 270 19.92 -5.72 -0.43
C GLU A 270 18.93 -4.56 -0.53
N LEU A 271 18.46 -4.10 0.63
CA LEU A 271 17.52 -2.99 0.76
C LEU A 271 18.15 -1.85 1.54
N ARG A 272 17.80 -0.61 1.19
CA ARG A 272 18.15 0.61 1.91
C ARG A 272 16.90 1.45 2.15
N ALA A 273 16.63 1.80 3.40
CA ALA A 273 15.41 2.47 3.85
C ALA A 273 14.13 1.86 3.23
N GLY A 274 14.07 0.53 3.12
CA GLY A 274 12.95 -0.23 2.54
C GLY A 274 12.88 -0.30 1.01
N ARG A 275 13.80 0.33 0.28
CA ARG A 275 13.91 0.28 -1.19
C ARG A 275 14.93 -0.74 -1.65
N LEU A 276 14.73 -1.33 -2.82
CA LEU A 276 15.66 -2.32 -3.36
C LEU A 276 16.90 -1.64 -3.96
N VAL A 277 18.08 -1.99 -3.47
CA VAL A 277 19.38 -1.58 -4.03
C VAL A 277 19.76 -2.54 -5.15
N ARG A 278 19.77 -3.84 -4.83
CA ARG A 278 20.12 -4.93 -5.74
C ARG A 278 19.45 -6.23 -5.30
N ALA A 279 19.23 -7.11 -6.27
CA ALA A 279 18.93 -8.51 -6.00
C ALA A 279 19.82 -9.38 -6.90
N TRP A 280 20.16 -10.57 -6.41
CA TRP A 280 20.97 -11.55 -7.14
C TRP A 280 20.25 -12.90 -7.19
N GLY A 281 20.51 -13.67 -8.25
CA GLY A 281 19.99 -15.02 -8.40
C GLY A 281 20.84 -16.06 -7.66
N PRO A 282 20.50 -17.36 -7.77
CA PRO A 282 21.34 -18.44 -7.27
C PRO A 282 22.77 -18.36 -7.82
N GLY A 283 23.78 -18.25 -6.95
CA GLY A 283 25.19 -18.08 -7.32
C GLY A 283 25.90 -16.94 -6.59
N ASP A 284 27.10 -16.55 -7.06
CA ASP A 284 27.96 -15.58 -6.37
C ASP A 284 27.30 -14.18 -6.21
N PRO A 285 27.11 -13.68 -4.97
CA PRO A 285 26.58 -12.35 -4.67
C PRO A 285 27.37 -11.18 -5.28
N GLN A 286 28.62 -11.39 -5.67
CA GLN A 286 29.49 -10.37 -6.27
C GLN A 286 29.37 -10.28 -7.80
N SER A 287 28.95 -11.35 -8.49
CA SER A 287 29.13 -11.48 -9.95
C SER A 287 27.85 -11.39 -10.80
N GLY A 288 26.70 -11.03 -10.21
CA GLY A 288 25.42 -10.95 -10.94
C GLY A 288 24.42 -9.93 -10.39
N ALA A 289 24.88 -9.01 -9.54
CA ALA A 289 24.01 -8.00 -8.96
C ALA A 289 23.57 -7.02 -10.05
N THR A 290 22.29 -7.09 -10.46
CA THR A 290 21.68 -5.96 -11.15
C THR A 290 21.50 -4.86 -10.10
N SER A 291 22.45 -3.92 -10.05
CA SER A 291 22.19 -2.64 -9.42
C SER A 291 21.04 -2.01 -10.20
N LEU A 292 19.92 -1.76 -9.53
CA LEU A 292 18.88 -0.96 -10.13
C LEU A 292 19.34 0.48 -9.92
N PRO A 293 19.82 1.19 -10.97
CA PRO A 293 20.28 2.55 -10.81
C PRO A 293 19.14 3.30 -10.12
N PHE A 294 19.48 3.86 -8.97
CA PHE A 294 18.58 4.81 -8.37
C PHE A 294 18.58 6.01 -9.33
N GLY A 295 17.44 6.34 -9.93
CA GLY A 295 17.31 7.69 -10.50
C GLY A 295 17.71 8.69 -9.42
N ASP A 296 18.52 9.69 -9.78
CA ASP A 296 19.38 10.58 -8.98
C ASP A 296 18.75 11.31 -7.76
N HIS A 297 18.03 10.60 -6.90
CA HIS A 297 17.23 11.15 -5.80
C HIS A 297 17.38 10.36 -4.51
N VAL A 298 18.49 9.63 -4.31
CA VAL A 298 18.73 8.89 -3.05
C VAL A 298 19.72 9.60 -2.13
N ASP A 299 20.31 10.70 -2.58
CA ASP A 299 20.94 11.62 -1.66
C ASP A 299 19.88 12.58 -1.11
N ARG A 300 19.61 12.43 0.20
CA ARG A 300 18.79 13.28 1.07
C ARG A 300 17.29 13.00 1.14
N LEU A 301 16.92 11.82 1.64
CA LEU A 301 15.81 11.80 2.61
C LEU A 301 16.41 12.04 4.00
N GLU A 302 16.72 13.30 4.31
CA GLU A 302 16.89 13.72 5.70
C GLU A 302 15.57 13.40 6.41
N ILE A 303 15.59 12.41 7.30
CA ILE A 303 14.46 12.07 8.15
C ILE A 303 14.29 13.26 9.10
N PRO A 304 13.25 14.10 8.96
CA PRO A 304 13.11 15.27 9.81
C PRO A 304 12.82 14.80 11.24
N ALA A 305 13.53 15.35 12.21
CA ALA A 305 13.21 15.12 13.62
C ALA A 305 11.78 15.62 13.91
N PRO A 306 10.98 14.91 14.71
CA PRO A 306 9.62 15.32 15.02
C PRO A 306 9.60 16.66 15.77
N PRO A 307 8.55 17.51 15.56
CA PRO A 307 8.47 18.84 16.16
C PRO A 307 8.38 18.78 17.69
N GLU A 308 9.08 19.71 18.36
CA GLU A 308 9.28 19.76 19.81
C GLU A 308 7.99 19.83 20.66
N ARG A 309 6.86 20.25 20.08
CA ARG A 309 5.58 20.43 20.79
C ARG A 309 4.88 19.14 21.22
N LEU A 310 5.39 17.97 20.81
CA LEU A 310 4.90 16.66 21.24
C LEU A 310 5.82 15.95 22.25
N ARG A 311 6.84 16.64 22.79
CA ARG A 311 7.79 16.06 23.77
C ARG A 311 7.22 15.85 25.17
N SER A 312 6.01 16.34 25.47
CA SER A 312 5.32 16.06 26.73
C SER A 312 4.45 14.81 26.60
N GLY A 313 5.10 13.65 26.53
CA GLY A 313 4.47 12.34 26.43
C GLY A 313 5.40 11.37 25.68
N SER A 314 6.02 10.44 26.41
CA SER A 314 7.04 9.49 25.92
C SER A 314 6.63 8.61 24.74
N ASP A 315 5.38 8.65 24.30
CA ASP A 315 4.80 7.63 23.41
C ASP A 315 4.62 8.09 21.95
N VAL A 316 4.78 9.39 21.65
CA VAL A 316 4.65 9.94 20.28
C VAL A 316 5.96 9.85 19.48
N GLN A 317 7.07 9.49 20.15
CA GLN A 317 8.41 9.38 19.55
C GLN A 317 8.54 8.28 18.46
N SER A 318 7.52 7.42 18.28
CA SER A 318 7.57 6.27 17.38
C SER A 318 6.99 6.51 15.97
N ALA A 319 6.32 7.65 15.71
CA ALA A 319 5.66 7.87 14.43
C ALA A 319 6.65 8.33 13.35
N MET A 320 7.01 7.42 12.44
CA MET A 320 7.77 7.76 11.22
C MET A 320 6.97 8.76 10.38
N PRO A 321 7.65 9.70 9.67
CA PRO A 321 6.94 10.56 8.72
C PRO A 321 6.23 9.69 7.66
N PRO A 322 5.03 10.06 7.20
CA PRO A 322 4.26 9.24 6.28
C PRO A 322 5.04 8.95 4.99
N LEU A 323 4.88 7.72 4.47
CA LEU A 323 5.55 7.29 3.24
C LEU A 323 4.97 8.05 2.05
N GLY A 324 5.83 8.61 1.19
CA GLY A 324 5.43 9.19 -0.09
C GLY A 324 4.70 8.20 -0.99
N ARG A 325 3.70 8.67 -1.73
CA ARG A 325 2.79 7.82 -2.52
C ARG A 325 3.48 7.15 -3.70
N GLU A 326 4.49 7.80 -4.25
CA GLU A 326 5.37 7.31 -5.30
C GLU A 326 6.17 6.08 -4.86
N LEU A 327 6.47 5.94 -3.57
CA LEU A 327 7.18 4.78 -3.05
C LEU A 327 6.26 3.58 -2.74
N ALA A 328 4.94 3.80 -2.70
CA ALA A 328 3.96 2.82 -2.22
C ALA A 328 3.99 1.49 -2.99
N ASP A 329 4.15 1.54 -4.31
CA ASP A 329 4.16 0.35 -5.17
C ASP A 329 5.45 -0.47 -4.98
N GLU A 330 6.61 0.20 -4.91
CA GLU A 330 7.91 -0.46 -4.67
C GLU A 330 7.91 -1.13 -3.30
N PHE A 331 7.50 -0.39 -2.27
CA PHE A 331 7.37 -0.92 -0.91
C PHE A 331 6.41 -2.11 -0.83
N SER A 332 5.29 -2.07 -1.57
CA SER A 332 4.36 -3.19 -1.65
C SER A 332 5.01 -4.41 -2.32
N CYS A 333 5.82 -4.19 -3.36
CA CYS A 333 6.54 -5.25 -4.05
C CYS A 333 7.55 -5.95 -3.14
N VAL A 334 8.38 -5.16 -2.45
CA VAL A 334 9.38 -5.66 -1.49
C VAL A 334 8.70 -6.37 -0.33
N ALA A 335 7.71 -5.74 0.30
CA ALA A 335 6.91 -6.33 1.38
C ALA A 335 6.31 -7.68 1.00
N ALA A 336 5.70 -7.77 -0.19
CA ALA A 336 5.08 -9.01 -0.64
C ALA A 336 6.11 -10.09 -0.95
N TRP A 337 7.31 -9.72 -1.40
CA TRP A 337 8.40 -10.68 -1.57
C TRP A 337 8.90 -11.21 -0.23
N LEU A 338 9.09 -10.35 0.77
CA LEU A 338 9.49 -10.77 2.12
C LEU A 338 8.48 -11.73 2.72
N ASP A 339 7.19 -11.40 2.68
CA ASP A 339 6.12 -12.26 3.21
C ASP A 339 6.12 -13.65 2.55
N ARG A 340 6.33 -13.72 1.23
CA ARG A 340 6.34 -14.99 0.48
C ARG A 340 7.52 -15.89 0.82
N ASN A 341 8.62 -15.31 1.32
CA ASN A 341 9.83 -16.05 1.67
C ASN A 341 10.08 -16.04 3.19
N ALA A 342 9.09 -15.67 4.00
CA ALA A 342 9.28 -15.40 5.43
C ALA A 342 9.74 -16.63 6.22
N GLU A 343 9.42 -17.83 5.74
CA GLU A 343 9.81 -19.11 6.38
C GLU A 343 11.26 -19.51 6.06
N ASP A 344 11.76 -19.11 4.90
CA ASP A 344 13.05 -19.58 4.37
C ASP A 344 14.16 -18.51 4.38
N LEU A 345 13.80 -17.24 4.51
CA LEU A 345 14.76 -16.15 4.43
C LEU A 345 15.65 -16.07 5.67
N THR A 346 16.92 -15.75 5.45
CA THR A 346 17.89 -15.44 6.50
C THR A 346 18.32 -13.98 6.39
N ILE A 347 18.17 -13.24 7.48
CA ILE A 347 18.71 -11.88 7.58
C ILE A 347 20.20 -11.99 7.88
N THR A 348 21.04 -11.59 6.92
CA THR A 348 22.50 -11.65 7.04
C THR A 348 23.09 -10.34 7.58
N HIS A 349 22.37 -9.24 7.43
CA HIS A 349 22.75 -7.93 7.97
C HIS A 349 21.51 -7.06 8.17
N CYS A 350 21.44 -6.36 9.30
CA CYS A 350 20.42 -5.34 9.60
C CYS A 350 21.10 -4.22 10.38
N GLU A 351 21.07 -2.99 9.87
CA GLU A 351 21.68 -1.82 10.53
C GLU A 351 20.71 -1.18 11.53
N GLY A 352 19.42 -1.10 11.18
CA GLY A 352 18.38 -0.54 12.04
C GLY A 352 17.52 -1.58 12.76
N GLU A 353 16.28 -1.21 13.08
CA GLU A 353 15.34 -2.07 13.83
C GLU A 353 14.28 -2.70 12.92
N LEU A 354 14.22 -4.04 12.93
CA LEU A 354 13.18 -4.83 12.26
C LEU A 354 12.07 -5.32 13.19
N SER A 355 12.34 -5.39 14.49
CA SER A 355 11.34 -5.74 15.50
C SER A 355 10.26 -4.67 15.61
N SER A 356 9.13 -5.08 16.16
CA SER A 356 8.07 -4.15 16.54
C SER A 356 7.58 -4.56 17.92
N VAL A 357 7.74 -3.67 18.88
CA VAL A 357 7.15 -3.80 20.23
C VAL A 357 5.63 -3.65 20.20
N LEU A 358 5.05 -3.17 19.10
CA LEU A 358 3.62 -2.99 18.96
C LEU A 358 2.90 -4.35 18.80
N PRO A 359 1.71 -4.51 19.43
CA PRO A 359 0.95 -5.75 19.40
C PRO A 359 0.49 -6.09 17.98
N ALA A 360 0.27 -7.38 17.69
CA ALA A 360 -0.25 -7.78 16.38
C ALA A 360 -1.63 -7.16 16.09
N VAL A 361 -1.80 -6.61 14.89
CA VAL A 361 -3.11 -6.09 14.45
C VAL A 361 -4.00 -7.26 14.03
N ARG A 362 -5.18 -7.38 14.65
CA ARG A 362 -6.20 -8.40 14.35
C ARG A 362 -6.65 -8.32 12.90
N SER A 363 -6.89 -9.47 12.25
CA SER A 363 -7.43 -9.52 10.89
C SER A 363 -8.94 -9.76 10.89
N PHE A 364 -9.64 -9.14 9.95
CA PHE A 364 -11.07 -9.33 9.71
C PHE A 364 -11.35 -9.90 8.31
N SER A 365 -10.28 -10.28 7.60
CA SER A 365 -10.39 -10.90 6.28
C SER A 365 -11.04 -12.28 6.45
N PRO A 366 -12.03 -12.62 5.61
CA PRO A 366 -12.67 -13.93 5.68
C PRO A 366 -11.62 -14.99 5.39
N ARG A 367 -11.47 -15.98 6.29
CA ARG A 367 -10.63 -17.14 6.00
C ARG A 367 -11.29 -17.86 4.83
N ARG A 368 -10.58 -17.99 3.71
CA ARG A 368 -10.98 -18.94 2.68
C ARG A 368 -10.72 -20.32 3.27
N THR A 369 -11.77 -21.00 3.75
CA THR A 369 -11.70 -22.45 3.99
C THR A 369 -11.32 -23.08 2.65
N PRO A 370 -10.23 -23.88 2.57
CA PRO A 370 -9.99 -24.65 1.36
C PRO A 370 -11.23 -25.51 1.11
N VAL A 371 -11.87 -25.33 -0.04
CA VAL A 371 -12.92 -26.23 -0.49
C VAL A 371 -12.26 -27.60 -0.57
N LEU A 372 -12.62 -28.50 0.35
CA LEU A 372 -12.25 -29.90 0.23
C LEU A 372 -12.84 -30.38 -1.09
N SER A 373 -11.99 -30.62 -2.09
CA SER A 373 -12.39 -31.35 -3.28
C SER A 373 -12.98 -32.69 -2.82
N PRO A 374 -14.18 -33.09 -3.29
CA PRO A 374 -14.70 -34.41 -2.96
C PRO A 374 -13.68 -35.45 -3.40
N ALA A 375 -13.34 -36.35 -2.48
CA ALA A 375 -12.50 -37.50 -2.76
C ALA A 375 -13.07 -38.21 -3.99
N ARG A 376 -12.22 -38.40 -5.00
CA ARG A 376 -12.51 -39.34 -6.07
C ARG A 376 -12.32 -40.72 -5.46
N ASP A 377 -13.42 -41.37 -5.11
CA ASP A 377 -13.41 -42.80 -4.80
C ASP A 377 -12.98 -43.57 -6.06
N HIS A 378 -12.08 -44.53 -5.83
CA HIS A 378 -11.47 -45.42 -6.81
C HIS A 378 -12.42 -46.51 -7.29
#